data_AF-A0A2G7H809-F1
#
_entry.id   AF-A0A2G7H809-F1
#
_cell.length_a   1.000
_cell.length_b   1.000
_cell.length_c   1.000
_cell.angle_alpha   90.00
_cell.angle_beta   90.00
_cell.angle_gamma   90.00
#
_symmetry.space_group_name_H-M   'P 1'
#
loop_
_entity.id
_entity.type
_entity.pdbx_description
1 polymer ?
#
loop_
_entity_poly.entity_id
_entity_poly.type
_entity_poly.pdbx_seq_one_letter_code
_entity_poly.pdbx_strand_id
1 'polypeptide(L)'
;MAFWKADLLKVNGYNEAIVGWGRDSELAIRLVNAGIKKRIIKFAAITFHIYHPEIARTHLLVNDGILNRTLKDAIKSCDLGISHTFKINIKTSFMDKVSILIVTYNAAQDLQNCLDSIKNKHTPPLEVVVVDGLSQDGTVDILKIVI
;
A
#
# COMPACT_ATOMS: atom_id res chain seq x y z
N MET A 1 4.30 -5.36 -3.41
CA MET A 1 4.87 -6.05 -2.23
C MET A 1 3.72 -6.58 -1.38
N ALA A 2 3.92 -7.65 -0.60
CA ALA A 2 2.93 -8.15 0.36
C ALA A 2 3.65 -8.51 1.67
N PHE A 3 2.96 -8.32 2.80
CA PHE A 3 3.47 -8.59 4.15
C PHE A 3 2.32 -8.97 5.08
N TRP A 4 2.63 -9.67 6.16
CA TRP A 4 1.65 -9.91 7.22
C TRP A 4 1.31 -8.62 7.94
N LYS A 5 0.03 -8.42 8.28
CA LYS A 5 -0.41 -7.25 9.04
C LYS A 5 0.38 -7.07 10.33
N ALA A 6 0.63 -8.18 11.05
CA ALA A 6 1.40 -8.16 12.30
C ALA A 6 2.84 -7.67 12.09
N ASP A 7 3.50 -8.06 10.99
CA ASP A 7 4.86 -7.61 10.68
C ASP A 7 4.90 -6.12 10.32
N LEU A 8 3.89 -5.63 9.58
CA LEU A 8 3.77 -4.21 9.26
C LEU A 8 3.57 -3.37 10.54
N LEU A 9 2.70 -3.82 11.44
CA LEU A 9 2.47 -3.15 12.73
C LEU A 9 3.73 -3.17 13.60
N LYS A 10 4.50 -4.26 13.57
CA LYS A 10 5.76 -4.40 14.33
C LYS A 10 6.79 -3.33 13.96
N VAL A 11 6.82 -2.87 12.71
CA VAL A 11 7.76 -1.84 12.23
C VAL A 11 7.14 -0.45 12.15
N ASN A 12 5.89 -0.28 12.60
CA ASN A 12 5.11 0.96 12.51
C ASN A 12 4.75 1.41 11.08
N GLY A 13 4.64 0.49 10.12
CA GLY A 13 4.16 0.80 8.76
C GLY A 13 5.08 1.71 7.94
N TYR A 14 4.52 2.42 6.95
CA TYR A 14 5.28 3.34 6.10
C TYR A 14 5.75 4.57 6.90
N ASN A 15 6.94 5.06 6.57
CA ASN A 15 7.50 6.25 7.20
C ASN A 15 6.96 7.51 6.47
N GLU A 16 5.98 8.19 7.08
CA GLU A 16 5.32 9.37 6.53
C GLU A 16 6.23 10.61 6.43
N ALA A 17 7.45 10.55 7.00
CA ALA A 17 8.48 11.56 6.72
C ALA A 17 9.00 11.52 5.27
N ILE A 18 8.77 10.41 4.57
CA ILE A 18 9.17 10.21 3.17
C ILE A 18 8.05 10.72 2.27
N VAL A 19 8.28 11.85 1.61
CA VAL A 19 7.29 12.53 0.76
C VAL A 19 7.69 12.55 -0.70
N GLY A 20 6.71 12.64 -1.60
CA GLY A 20 6.93 12.65 -3.05
C GLY A 20 7.39 11.29 -3.58
N TRP A 21 8.59 11.23 -4.16
CA TRP A 21 9.16 9.98 -4.64
C TRP A 21 9.55 9.06 -3.48
N GLY A 22 8.62 8.18 -3.12
CA GLY A 22 8.72 7.26 -2.00
C GLY A 22 9.95 6.34 -2.00
N ARG A 23 10.09 5.59 -0.91
CA ARG A 23 11.12 4.57 -0.71
C ARG A 23 10.52 3.33 -0.07
N ASP A 24 9.86 2.52 -0.88
CA ASP A 24 9.38 1.19 -0.42
C ASP A 24 10.52 0.34 0.14
N SER A 25 11.74 0.56 -0.36
CA SER A 25 12.98 -0.05 0.14
C SER A 25 13.25 0.27 1.61
N GLU A 26 12.86 1.45 2.11
CA GLU A 26 13.08 1.84 3.52
C GLU A 26 12.25 0.94 4.45
N LEU A 27 10.97 0.73 4.11
CA LEU A 27 10.10 -0.21 4.82
C LEU A 27 10.65 -1.63 4.75
N ALA A 28 11.11 -2.07 3.57
CA ALA A 28 11.69 -3.39 3.39
C ALA A 28 12.95 -3.59 4.26
N ILE A 29 13.78 -2.57 4.41
CA ILE A 29 14.97 -2.60 5.29
C ILE A 29 14.54 -2.70 6.75
N ARG A 30 13.56 -1.90 7.22
CA ARG A 30 13.07 -2.01 8.61
C ARG A 30 12.52 -3.39 8.93
N LEU A 31 11.79 -4.01 7.99
CA LEU A 31 11.31 -5.39 8.12
C LEU A 31 12.48 -6.37 8.29
N VAL A 32 13.53 -6.25 7.47
CA VAL A 32 14.73 -7.09 7.57
C VAL A 32 15.48 -6.85 8.88
N ASN A 33 15.67 -5.60 9.29
CA ASN A 33 16.29 -5.24 10.57
C ASN A 33 15.50 -5.78 11.77
N ALA A 34 14.18 -5.91 11.64
CA ALA A 34 13.29 -6.52 12.64
C ALA A 34 13.25 -8.06 12.59
N GLY A 35 14.09 -8.68 11.75
CA GLY A 35 14.24 -10.13 11.61
C GLY A 35 13.25 -10.80 10.65
N ILE A 36 12.43 -10.04 9.92
CA ILE A 36 11.49 -10.61 8.95
C ILE A 36 12.24 -11.00 7.67
N LYS A 37 12.03 -12.23 7.21
CA LYS A 37 12.65 -12.75 5.98
C LYS A 37 11.87 -12.29 4.76
N LYS A 38 12.57 -11.64 3.82
CA LYS A 38 12.03 -11.35 2.49
C LYS A 38 11.99 -12.61 1.63
N ARG A 39 10.89 -12.84 0.91
CA ARG A 39 10.80 -13.82 -0.18
C ARG A 39 10.60 -13.10 -1.50
N ILE A 40 11.29 -13.55 -2.55
CA ILE A 40 11.12 -13.03 -3.90
C ILE A 40 10.36 -14.08 -4.71
N ILE A 41 9.22 -13.69 -5.25
CA ILE A 41 8.41 -14.53 -6.14
C ILE A 41 8.76 -14.19 -7.58
N LYS A 42 9.69 -14.93 -8.17
CA LYS A 42 10.06 -14.75 -9.58
C LYS A 42 9.01 -15.42 -10.46
N PHE A 43 8.56 -14.73 -11.51
CA PHE A 43 7.56 -15.23 -12.46
C PHE A 43 6.22 -15.65 -11.82
N ALA A 44 5.93 -15.15 -10.62
CA ALA A 44 4.66 -15.34 -9.92
C ALA A 44 4.21 -13.98 -9.37
N ALA A 45 2.91 -13.71 -9.40
CA ALA A 45 2.32 -12.38 -9.14
C ALA A 45 2.80 -11.28 -10.11
N ILE A 46 2.61 -11.52 -11.41
CA ILE A 46 2.89 -10.54 -12.47
C ILE A 46 2.02 -9.30 -12.25
N THR A 47 2.63 -8.11 -12.30
CA THR A 47 1.95 -6.81 -12.19
C THR A 47 2.32 -5.99 -13.42
N PHE A 48 1.34 -5.30 -14.01
CA PHE A 48 1.55 -4.38 -15.11
C PHE A 48 1.58 -2.95 -14.58
N HIS A 49 2.61 -2.19 -14.94
CA HIS A 49 2.69 -0.77 -14.63
C HIS A 49 1.96 0.01 -15.72
N ILE A 50 0.83 0.61 -15.39
CA ILE A 50 0.09 1.47 -16.32
C ILE A 50 0.92 2.74 -16.55
N TYR A 51 1.01 3.16 -17.81
CA TYR A 51 1.78 4.34 -18.17
C TYR A 51 1.20 5.59 -17.51
N HIS A 52 2.08 6.43 -16.96
CA HIS A 52 1.79 7.79 -16.56
C HIS A 52 3.03 8.68 -16.76
N PRO A 53 2.87 10.00 -16.93
CA PRO A 53 4.01 10.91 -16.97
C PRO A 53 4.86 10.85 -15.69
N GLU A 54 6.17 11.01 -15.81
CA GLU A 54 7.04 11.09 -14.62
C GLU A 54 6.75 12.36 -13.81
N ILE A 55 6.58 12.19 -12.50
CA ILE A 55 6.46 13.30 -11.56
C ILE A 55 7.87 13.74 -11.13
N ALA A 56 8.06 15.01 -10.78
CA ALA A 56 9.37 15.53 -10.38
C ALA A 56 9.97 14.84 -9.13
N ARG A 57 11.28 14.59 -9.14
CA ARG A 57 12.05 13.90 -8.07
C ARG A 57 12.58 14.83 -6.99
N THR A 58 11.85 15.88 -6.63
CA THR A 58 12.34 16.99 -5.80
C THR A 58 12.83 16.57 -4.41
N HIS A 59 12.24 15.54 -3.80
CA HIS A 59 12.59 15.07 -2.45
C HIS A 59 13.58 13.90 -2.40
N LEU A 60 14.18 13.52 -3.54
CA LEU A 60 14.96 12.30 -3.65
C LEU A 60 16.14 12.25 -2.66
N LEU A 61 16.90 13.34 -2.54
CA LEU A 61 18.07 13.42 -1.66
C LEU A 61 17.71 13.27 -0.18
N VAL A 62 16.59 13.87 0.25
CA VAL A 62 16.11 13.77 1.63
C VAL A 62 15.67 12.33 1.92
N ASN A 63 14.91 11.73 1.01
CA ASN A 63 14.41 10.36 1.14
C ASN A 63 15.56 9.34 1.14
N ASP A 64 16.61 9.56 0.36
CA ASP A 64 17.83 8.74 0.38
C ASP A 64 18.61 8.91 1.68
N GLY A 65 18.63 10.11 2.27
CA GLY A 65 19.20 10.33 3.60
C GLY A 65 18.51 9.48 4.67
N ILE A 66 17.17 9.44 4.65
CA ILE A 66 16.36 8.61 5.56
C ILE A 66 16.65 7.11 5.34
N LEU A 67 16.67 6.66 4.07
CA LEU A 67 16.99 5.28 3.71
C LEU A 67 18.38 4.85 4.20
N ASN A 68 19.40 5.68 3.95
CA ASN A 68 20.79 5.39 4.32
C ASN A 68 20.95 5.33 5.84
N ARG A 69 20.31 6.24 6.58
CA ARG A 69 20.29 6.17 8.05
C ARG A 69 19.64 4.88 8.55
N THR A 70 18.51 4.51 7.96
CA THR A 70 17.77 3.28 8.32
C THR A 70 18.64 2.05 8.14
N LEU A 71 19.41 2.00 7.06
CA LEU A 71 20.36 0.92 6.79
C LEU A 71 21.54 0.94 7.76
N LYS A 72 22.20 2.10 7.93
CA LYS A 72 23.42 2.24 8.74
C LYS A 72 23.17 1.96 10.22
N ASP A 73 22.08 2.51 10.76
CA ASP A 73 21.79 2.47 12.19
C ASP A 73 20.88 1.29 12.56
N ALA A 74 20.64 0.37 11.61
CA ALA A 74 19.79 -0.79 11.75
C ALA A 74 18.39 -0.47 12.35
N ILE A 75 17.80 0.65 11.92
CA ILE A 75 16.51 1.14 12.42
C ILE A 75 15.43 0.10 12.13
N LYS A 76 14.55 -0.15 13.10
CA LYS A 76 13.47 -1.15 13.02
C LYS A 76 12.07 -0.55 12.97
N SER A 77 11.91 0.69 13.42
CA SER A 77 10.62 1.41 13.47
C SER A 77 10.86 2.89 13.16
N CYS A 78 9.85 3.56 12.61
CA CYS A 78 9.84 5.00 12.38
C CYS A 78 8.92 5.71 13.38
N ASP A 79 9.18 7.00 13.61
CA ASP A 79 8.36 7.83 14.51
C ASP A 79 7.05 8.25 13.84
N LEU A 80 7.13 8.72 12.59
CA LEU A 80 5.99 9.07 11.75
C LEU A 80 5.51 7.83 10.98
N GLY A 81 4.82 6.94 11.68
CA GLY A 81 4.23 5.73 11.12
C GLY A 81 2.77 5.55 11.51
N ILE A 82 2.24 4.32 11.42
CA ILE A 82 0.81 4.01 11.68
C ILE A 82 0.34 4.55 13.03
N SER A 83 1.16 4.41 14.08
CA SER A 83 0.82 4.84 15.44
C SER A 83 0.67 6.35 15.59
N HIS A 84 1.23 7.14 14.66
CA HIS A 84 1.10 8.59 14.64
C HIS A 84 -0.31 9.00 14.19
N THR A 85 -0.85 8.28 13.19
CA THR A 85 -2.06 8.67 12.48
C THR A 85 -3.32 7.98 13.02
N PHE A 86 -3.20 6.77 13.60
CA PHE A 86 -4.36 6.00 14.07
C PHE A 86 -4.11 5.22 15.37
N LYS A 87 -5.08 5.26 16.30
CA LYS A 87 -5.22 4.25 17.37
C LYS A 87 -6.03 3.07 16.84
N ILE A 88 -5.35 2.04 16.35
CA ILE A 88 -6.03 0.85 15.80
C ILE A 88 -6.37 -0.11 16.95
N ASN A 89 -7.66 -0.28 17.25
CA ASN A 89 -8.16 -1.38 18.08
C ASN A 89 -8.53 -2.56 17.17
N ILE A 90 -7.68 -3.60 17.14
CA ILE A 90 -7.93 -4.80 16.32
C ILE A 90 -8.55 -5.87 17.22
N LYS A 91 -9.82 -6.21 16.97
CA LYS A 91 -10.39 -7.48 17.42
C LYS A 91 -10.13 -8.53 16.35
N THR A 92 -9.22 -9.47 16.59
CA THR A 92 -8.99 -10.60 15.68
C THR A 92 -10.05 -11.68 15.89
N SER A 93 -10.95 -11.81 14.93
CA SER A 93 -11.76 -13.01 14.71
C SER A 93 -11.22 -13.68 13.45
N PHE A 94 -10.73 -14.91 13.56
CA PHE A 94 -10.24 -15.70 12.43
C PHE A 94 -11.43 -16.14 11.57
N MET A 95 -11.63 -15.44 10.45
CA MET A 95 -12.46 -15.91 9.33
C MET A 95 -11.59 -15.87 8.08
N ASP A 96 -11.72 -16.87 7.21
CA ASP A 96 -11.01 -16.99 5.92
C ASP A 96 -11.43 -15.93 4.88
N LYS A 97 -11.91 -14.77 5.33
CA LYS A 97 -12.39 -13.71 4.47
C LYS A 97 -11.31 -12.67 4.22
N VAL A 98 -11.36 -12.07 3.03
CA VAL A 98 -10.43 -11.03 2.58
C VAL A 98 -11.17 -9.70 2.50
N SER A 99 -10.61 -8.63 3.06
CA SER A 99 -11.04 -7.26 2.77
C SER A 99 -10.16 -6.68 1.65
N ILE A 100 -10.77 -6.03 0.66
CA ILE A 100 -10.04 -5.38 -0.45
C ILE A 100 -10.18 -3.87 -0.31
N LEU A 101 -9.05 -3.16 -0.29
CA LEU A 101 -8.98 -1.71 -0.33
C LEU A 101 -8.49 -1.28 -1.73
N ILE A 102 -9.26 -0.44 -2.42
CA ILE A 102 -8.90 0.12 -3.72
C ILE A 102 -8.72 1.63 -3.52
N VAL A 103 -7.49 2.12 -3.65
CA VAL A 103 -7.22 3.55 -3.71
C VAL A 103 -7.14 3.94 -5.18
N THR A 104 -7.94 4.91 -5.61
CA THR A 104 -8.09 5.28 -7.02
C THR A 104 -8.01 6.78 -7.23
N TYR A 105 -7.50 7.21 -8.38
CA TYR A 105 -7.51 8.61 -8.81
C TYR A 105 -7.48 8.65 -10.34
N ASN A 106 -8.49 9.28 -10.94
CA ASN A 106 -8.68 9.37 -12.39
C ASN A 106 -8.53 8.01 -13.10
N ALA A 107 -9.35 7.04 -12.70
CA ALA A 107 -9.34 5.68 -13.22
C ALA A 107 -10.68 5.28 -13.87
N ALA A 108 -11.43 6.22 -14.44
CA ALA A 108 -12.74 5.94 -15.02
C ALA A 108 -12.69 4.84 -16.10
N GLN A 109 -11.59 4.79 -16.84
CA GLN A 109 -11.38 3.82 -17.92
C GLN A 109 -11.25 2.37 -17.43
N ASP A 110 -10.75 2.16 -16.21
CA ASP A 110 -10.31 0.84 -15.73
C ASP A 110 -11.06 0.35 -14.49
N LEU A 111 -11.65 1.26 -13.70
CA LEU A 111 -12.24 0.95 -12.41
C LEU A 111 -13.38 -0.08 -12.50
N GLN A 112 -14.24 0.01 -13.51
CA GLN A 112 -15.33 -0.94 -13.70
C GLN A 112 -14.80 -2.37 -13.94
N ASN A 113 -13.81 -2.53 -14.82
CA ASN A 113 -13.16 -3.82 -15.08
C ASN A 113 -12.49 -4.38 -13.81
N CYS A 114 -11.87 -3.51 -13.01
CA CYS A 114 -11.29 -3.89 -11.73
C CYS A 114 -12.37 -4.45 -10.77
N LEU A 115 -13.48 -3.75 -10.61
CA LEU A 115 -14.60 -4.16 -9.74
C LEU A 115 -15.23 -5.48 -10.22
N ASP A 116 -15.44 -5.63 -11.53
CA ASP A 116 -16.01 -6.85 -12.10
C ASP A 116 -15.08 -8.06 -11.91
N SER A 117 -13.76 -7.85 -12.00
CA SER A 117 -12.77 -8.91 -11.73
C SER A 117 -12.80 -9.38 -10.27
N ILE A 118 -13.20 -8.52 -9.34
CA ILE A 118 -13.34 -8.85 -7.91
C ILE A 118 -14.65 -9.61 -7.66
N LYS A 119 -15.75 -9.18 -8.28
CA LYS A 119 -17.06 -9.83 -8.16
C LYS A 119 -17.03 -11.27 -8.69
N ASN A 120 -16.29 -11.53 -9.76
CA ASN A 120 -16.25 -12.83 -10.44
C ASN A 120 -15.30 -13.87 -9.80
N LYS A 121 -14.89 -13.70 -8.54
CA LYS A 121 -14.01 -14.66 -7.83
C LYS A 121 -14.79 -15.78 -7.16
N HIS A 122 -14.18 -16.97 -7.12
CA HIS A 122 -14.74 -18.17 -6.45
C HIS A 122 -15.07 -17.91 -4.97
N THR A 123 -14.26 -17.10 -4.29
CA THR A 123 -14.51 -16.68 -2.91
C THR A 123 -14.67 -15.17 -2.88
N PRO A 124 -15.89 -14.64 -2.62
CA PRO A 124 -16.10 -13.21 -2.55
C PRO A 124 -15.40 -12.62 -1.31
N PRO A 125 -14.89 -11.38 -1.40
CA PRO A 125 -14.31 -10.69 -0.26
C PRO A 125 -15.37 -10.38 0.81
N LEU A 126 -14.95 -10.16 2.06
CA LEU A 126 -15.80 -9.63 3.13
C LEU A 126 -16.36 -8.26 2.76
N GLU A 127 -15.48 -7.40 2.26
CA GLU A 127 -15.77 -6.02 1.91
C GLU A 127 -14.82 -5.56 0.80
N VAL A 128 -15.31 -4.64 -0.01
CA VAL A 128 -14.50 -3.86 -0.94
C VAL A 128 -14.69 -2.39 -0.57
N VAL A 129 -13.62 -1.75 -0.11
CA VAL A 129 -13.61 -0.33 0.24
C VAL A 129 -12.87 0.42 -0.87
N VAL A 130 -13.54 1.35 -1.54
CA VAL A 130 -12.91 2.21 -2.55
C VAL A 130 -12.69 3.60 -1.96
N VAL A 131 -11.46 4.09 -2.06
CA VAL A 131 -11.04 5.42 -1.60
C VAL A 131 -10.63 6.22 -2.83
N ASP A 132 -11.45 7.22 -3.17
CA ASP A 132 -11.20 8.12 -4.29
C ASP A 132 -10.33 9.31 -3.87
N GLY A 133 -9.29 9.57 -4.66
CA GLY A 133 -8.33 10.66 -4.48
C GLY A 133 -8.78 12.01 -5.03
N LEU A 134 -10.10 12.28 -5.08
CA LEU A 134 -10.72 13.46 -5.71
C LEU A 134 -10.64 13.47 -7.24
N SER A 135 -11.09 12.38 -7.86
CA SER A 135 -11.08 12.22 -9.31
C SER A 135 -11.99 13.22 -10.03
N GLN A 136 -11.62 13.59 -11.26
CA GLN A 136 -12.33 14.56 -12.10
C GLN A 136 -12.71 14.00 -13.49
N ASP A 137 -12.48 12.71 -13.73
CA ASP A 137 -12.65 12.04 -15.02
C ASP A 137 -13.91 11.15 -15.10
N GLY A 138 -14.81 11.24 -14.13
CA GLY A 138 -16.00 10.39 -14.03
C GLY A 138 -15.81 9.11 -13.20
N THR A 139 -14.62 8.88 -12.60
CA THR A 139 -14.36 7.73 -11.70
C THR A 139 -15.43 7.59 -10.61
N VAL A 140 -15.84 8.70 -10.00
CA VAL A 140 -16.83 8.71 -8.91
C VAL A 140 -18.21 8.28 -9.40
N ASP A 141 -18.57 8.54 -10.66
CA ASP A 141 -19.88 8.17 -11.19
C ASP A 141 -20.02 6.66 -11.40
N ILE A 142 -18.91 5.97 -11.72
CA ILE A 142 -18.85 4.50 -11.75
C ILE A 142 -19.18 3.93 -10.38
N LEU A 143 -18.67 4.53 -9.31
CA LEU A 143 -18.91 4.08 -7.94
C LEU A 143 -20.36 4.27 -7.49
N LYS A 144 -21.10 5.23 -8.04
CA LYS A 144 -22.51 5.48 -7.70
C LYS A 144 -23.46 4.45 -8.34
N ILE A 145 -23.05 3.81 -9.44
CA ILE A 145 -23.88 2.85 -10.19
C ILE A 145 -23.75 1.42 -9.61
N VAL A 146 -22.73 1.16 -8.80
CA VAL A 146 -22.37 -0.17 -8.27
C VAL A 146 -23.00 -0.49 -6.91
N ILE A 147 -23.79 0.43 -6.34
CA ILE A 147 -24.53 0.23 -5.07
C ILE A 147 -25.98 -0.22 -5.34
#